data_AF-A0A3S0BBK5-F1
#
_entry.id   AF-A0A3S0BBK5-F1
#
_cell.length_a   1.000
_cell.length_b   1.000
_cell.length_c   1.000
_cell.angle_alpha   90.00
_cell.angle_beta   90.00
_cell.angle_gamma   90.00
#
_symmetry.space_group_name_H-M   'P 1'
#
loop_
_entity.id
_entity.type
_entity.pdbx_description
1 polymer ?
#
loop_
_entity_poly.entity_id
_entity_poly.type
_entity_poly.pdbx_seq_one_letter_code
_entity_poly.pdbx_strand_id
1 'polypeptide(L)'
;MSPELPITAVLPALAQTLAAAPAVVLQAPPGAGKSTGVPLALLDAPWLAGRRIVMLEPRRLAARAVAARMSALLGEPPGATVGYRVRFEARVSARTRIEVVTEGILTRRLQSDPELAGVGLLIFDEFHERSLHADLALALARDAQLGLREDLKLLLMSATLDGERLCRLLDDAPLVSSEGRAHPVAIRHVAREPEAPLPEALAQQVVRLLAEESGDVLAFLPGGAEIRRAAERLRTLAPQVSVLPLYGELPAAEQQRALEP
;
A
#
# COMPACT_ATOMS: atom_id res chain seq x y z
N MET A 1 22.25 -7.91 0.71
CA MET A 1 21.23 -8.99 0.74
C MET A 1 19.95 -8.38 1.28
N SER A 2 18.93 -8.19 0.44
CA SER A 2 17.65 -7.68 0.91
C SER A 2 17.03 -8.70 1.87
N PRO A 3 16.50 -8.31 3.03
CA PRO A 3 15.86 -9.24 3.95
C PRO A 3 14.76 -10.01 3.21
N GLU A 4 14.71 -11.33 3.35
CA GLU A 4 13.68 -12.18 2.76
C GLU A 4 12.31 -11.77 3.32
N LEU A 5 11.55 -11.03 2.52
CA LEU A 5 10.20 -10.61 2.87
C LEU A 5 9.25 -11.83 2.82
N PRO A 6 8.26 -11.94 3.73
CA PRO A 6 7.32 -13.07 3.74
C PRO A 6 6.63 -13.32 2.40
N ILE A 7 6.41 -12.26 1.61
CA ILE A 7 5.79 -12.37 0.29
C ILE A 7 6.61 -13.23 -0.68
N THR A 8 7.93 -13.31 -0.53
CA THR A 8 8.82 -14.00 -1.48
C THR A 8 8.45 -15.48 -1.62
N ALA A 9 8.05 -16.13 -0.53
CA ALA A 9 7.67 -17.53 -0.51
C ALA A 9 6.44 -17.84 -1.39
N VAL A 10 5.53 -16.87 -1.58
CA VAL A 10 4.29 -17.06 -2.31
C VAL A 10 4.36 -16.60 -3.77
N LEU A 11 5.40 -15.86 -4.17
CA LEU A 11 5.54 -15.31 -5.53
C LEU A 11 5.47 -16.38 -6.64
N PRO A 12 6.11 -17.56 -6.52
CA PRO A 12 6.01 -18.59 -7.57
C PRO A 12 4.58 -19.11 -7.74
N ALA A 13 3.87 -19.36 -6.63
CA ALA A 13 2.48 -19.81 -6.66
C ALA A 13 1.55 -18.74 -7.24
N LEU A 14 1.76 -17.47 -6.85
CA LEU A 14 1.01 -16.34 -7.40
C LEU A 14 1.21 -16.20 -8.92
N ALA A 15 2.45 -16.28 -9.40
CA ALA A 15 2.76 -16.15 -10.83
C ALA A 15 2.12 -17.28 -11.66
N GLN A 16 2.15 -18.52 -11.16
CA GLN A 16 1.50 -19.66 -11.80
C GLN A 16 -0.02 -19.51 -11.82
N THR A 17 -0.61 -19.09 -10.70
CA THR A 17 -2.06 -18.88 -10.57
C THR A 17 -2.53 -17.79 -11.53
N LEU A 18 -1.81 -16.66 -11.59
CA LEU A 18 -2.07 -15.60 -12.56
C LEU A 18 -1.88 -16.08 -13.99
N ALA A 19 -0.95 -16.99 -14.29
CA ALA A 19 -0.82 -17.52 -15.64
C ALA A 19 -2.10 -18.28 -16.08
N ALA A 20 -2.71 -19.03 -15.17
CA ALA A 20 -3.87 -19.87 -15.43
C ALA A 20 -5.24 -19.17 -15.30
N ALA A 21 -5.33 -18.09 -14.50
CA ALA A 21 -6.58 -17.40 -14.22
C ALA A 21 -6.60 -15.95 -14.74
N PRO A 22 -7.78 -15.41 -15.09
CA PRO A 22 -7.93 -14.00 -15.48
C PRO A 22 -7.88 -13.06 -14.26
N ALA A 23 -8.26 -13.53 -13.07
CA ALA A 23 -8.24 -12.76 -11.84
C ALA A 23 -7.73 -13.61 -10.68
N VAL A 24 -7.02 -13.01 -9.73
CA VAL A 24 -6.51 -13.66 -8.51
C VAL A 24 -6.66 -12.72 -7.33
N VAL A 25 -6.96 -13.28 -6.16
CA VAL A 25 -6.92 -12.56 -4.88
C VAL A 25 -5.67 -12.99 -4.12
N LEU A 26 -4.87 -12.01 -3.69
CA LEU A 26 -3.71 -12.20 -2.83
C LEU A 26 -4.01 -11.65 -1.44
N GLN A 27 -3.98 -12.52 -0.44
CA GLN A 27 -4.11 -12.16 0.96
C GLN A 27 -2.73 -12.20 1.63
N ALA A 28 -2.26 -11.07 2.12
CA ALA A 28 -0.97 -10.97 2.80
C ALA A 28 -0.98 -9.82 3.81
N PRO A 29 -0.50 -10.02 5.05
CA PRO A 29 -0.57 -9.01 6.09
C PRO A 29 0.24 -7.75 5.75
N PRO A 30 -0.04 -6.60 6.41
CA PRO A 30 0.76 -5.40 6.26
C PRO A 30 2.24 -5.68 6.55
N GLY A 31 3.15 -5.01 5.84
CA GLY A 31 4.58 -5.22 6.00
C GLY A 31 5.14 -6.51 5.37
N ALA A 32 4.30 -7.42 4.84
CA ALA A 32 4.75 -8.62 4.13
C ALA A 32 5.54 -8.31 2.83
N GLY A 33 5.43 -7.06 2.33
CA GLY A 33 6.13 -6.61 1.13
C GLY A 33 5.33 -6.72 -0.16
N LYS A 34 3.99 -6.93 -0.08
CA LYS A 34 3.11 -7.12 -1.25
C LYS A 34 3.24 -6.01 -2.31
N SER A 35 3.08 -4.76 -1.89
CA SER A 35 3.09 -3.56 -2.75
C SER A 35 4.41 -3.34 -3.51
N THR A 36 5.51 -3.90 -3.01
CA THR A 36 6.85 -3.71 -3.59
C THR A 36 7.43 -4.96 -4.24
N GLY A 37 7.10 -6.14 -3.72
CA GLY A 37 7.65 -7.41 -4.19
C GLY A 37 6.85 -7.98 -5.35
N VAL A 38 5.52 -7.92 -5.26
CA VAL A 38 4.63 -8.56 -6.24
C VAL A 38 4.75 -7.93 -7.64
N PRO A 39 4.69 -6.59 -7.82
CA PRO A 39 4.78 -6.02 -9.16
C PRO A 39 6.14 -6.32 -9.82
N LEU A 40 7.23 -6.27 -9.05
CA LEU A 40 8.58 -6.56 -9.54
C LEU A 40 8.71 -8.03 -9.97
N ALA A 41 8.18 -8.96 -9.19
CA ALA A 41 8.26 -10.40 -9.48
C ALA A 41 7.46 -10.81 -10.74
N LEU A 42 6.42 -10.05 -11.08
CA LEU A 42 5.55 -10.31 -12.24
C LEU A 42 6.02 -9.61 -13.52
N LEU A 43 7.07 -8.79 -13.46
CA LEU A 43 7.51 -7.93 -14.57
C LEU A 43 7.94 -8.71 -15.82
N ASP A 44 8.54 -9.88 -15.59
CA ASP A 44 9.07 -10.78 -16.63
C ASP A 44 8.20 -12.03 -16.81
N ALA A 45 6.99 -12.03 -16.26
CA ALA A 45 6.06 -13.13 -16.45
C ALA A 45 5.76 -13.31 -17.96
N PRO A 46 5.89 -14.53 -18.53
CA PRO A 46 5.73 -14.74 -19.97
C PRO A 46 4.39 -14.25 -20.53
N TRP A 47 3.31 -14.44 -19.76
CA TRP A 47 1.96 -13.99 -20.14
C TRP A 47 1.80 -12.47 -20.19
N LEU A 48 2.66 -11.71 -19.49
CA LEU A 48 2.65 -10.26 -19.55
C LEU A 48 3.18 -9.78 -20.91
N ALA A 49 4.05 -10.56 -21.56
CA ALA A 49 4.56 -10.30 -22.91
C ALA A 49 5.11 -8.87 -23.10
N GLY A 50 5.84 -8.36 -22.10
CA GLY A 50 6.40 -7.01 -22.12
C GLY A 50 5.39 -5.87 -21.91
N ARG A 51 4.10 -6.17 -21.72
CA ARG A 51 3.07 -5.17 -21.38
C ARG A 51 3.33 -4.54 -20.00
N ARG A 52 2.65 -3.43 -19.74
CA ARG A 52 2.76 -2.68 -18.48
C ARG A 52 1.89 -3.31 -17.39
N ILE A 53 2.33 -3.10 -16.15
CA ILE A 53 1.57 -3.29 -14.92
C ILE A 53 1.12 -1.92 -14.44
N VAL A 54 -0.17 -1.76 -14.14
CA VAL A 54 -0.68 -0.58 -13.44
C VAL A 54 -1.17 -1.03 -12.07
N MET A 55 -0.70 -0.35 -11.02
CA MET A 55 -1.08 -0.66 -9.65
C MET A 55 -1.80 0.53 -9.03
N LEU A 56 -3.05 0.33 -8.63
CA LEU A 56 -3.80 1.27 -7.82
C LEU A 56 -3.28 1.20 -6.38
N GLU A 57 -2.97 2.37 -5.83
CA GLU A 57 -2.69 2.59 -4.42
C GLU A 57 -3.57 3.75 -3.92
N PRO A 58 -4.47 3.54 -2.93
CA PRO A 58 -5.47 4.54 -2.54
C PRO A 58 -4.85 5.85 -2.05
N ARG A 59 -3.70 5.79 -1.37
CA ARG A 59 -3.11 6.96 -0.71
C ARG A 59 -1.98 7.56 -1.53
N ARG A 60 -2.03 8.88 -1.77
CA ARG A 60 -1.00 9.60 -2.56
C ARG A 60 0.42 9.43 -2.03
N LEU A 61 0.60 9.51 -0.70
CA LEU A 61 1.90 9.30 -0.07
C LEU A 61 2.39 7.86 -0.28
N ALA A 62 1.52 6.87 -0.06
CA ALA A 62 1.87 5.47 -0.25
C ALA A 62 2.24 5.18 -1.70
N ALA A 63 1.48 5.70 -2.67
CA ALA A 63 1.79 5.54 -4.10
C ALA A 63 3.20 6.02 -4.45
N ARG A 64 3.61 7.18 -3.91
CA ARG A 64 4.97 7.72 -4.06
C ARG A 64 6.02 6.86 -3.36
N ALA A 65 5.78 6.50 -2.11
CA ALA A 65 6.72 5.73 -1.30
C ALA A 65 6.95 4.32 -1.87
N VAL A 66 5.89 3.66 -2.32
CA VAL A 66 5.93 2.32 -2.92
C VAL A 66 6.68 2.35 -4.25
N ALA A 67 6.40 3.33 -5.12
CA ALA A 67 7.16 3.50 -6.36
C ALA A 67 8.65 3.79 -6.08
N ALA A 68 8.95 4.70 -5.15
CA ALA A 68 10.32 5.03 -4.77
C ALA A 68 11.07 3.82 -4.20
N ARG A 69 10.43 3.02 -3.35
CA ARG A 69 11.01 1.80 -2.79
C ARG A 69 11.27 0.75 -3.85
N MET A 70 10.33 0.52 -4.78
CA MET A 70 10.56 -0.39 -5.92
C MET A 70 11.70 0.09 -6.82
N SER A 71 11.78 1.39 -7.13
CA SER A 71 12.89 1.94 -7.92
C SER A 71 14.24 1.74 -7.22
N ALA A 72 14.31 1.97 -5.90
CA ALA A 72 15.51 1.74 -5.11
C ALA A 72 15.95 0.26 -5.11
N LEU A 73 14.99 -0.69 -5.06
CA LEU A 73 15.29 -2.13 -5.18
C LEU A 73 15.90 -2.50 -6.53
N LEU A 74 15.60 -1.75 -7.59
CA LEU A 74 16.19 -1.90 -8.92
C LEU A 74 17.48 -1.08 -9.11
N GLY A 75 17.87 -0.24 -8.14
CA GLY A 75 18.98 0.70 -8.30
C GLY A 75 18.71 1.83 -9.30
N GLU A 76 17.44 2.16 -9.52
CA GLU A 76 16.99 3.18 -10.49
C GLU A 76 16.29 4.36 -9.80
N PRO A 77 16.23 5.55 -10.44
CA PRO A 77 15.35 6.62 -10.00
C PRO A 77 13.88 6.36 -10.41
N PRO A 78 12.90 6.88 -9.64
CA PRO A 78 11.50 6.86 -10.06
C PRO A 78 11.27 7.51 -11.42
N GLY A 79 10.46 6.86 -12.27
CA GLY A 79 10.18 7.25 -13.65
C GLY A 79 11.01 6.51 -14.70
N ALA A 80 11.97 5.68 -14.28
CA ALA A 80 12.62 4.67 -15.14
C ALA A 80 11.69 3.45 -15.30
N THR A 81 12.10 2.24 -14.89
CA THR A 81 11.28 1.02 -14.99
C THR A 81 10.00 1.11 -14.16
N VAL A 82 10.10 1.73 -12.98
CA VAL A 82 8.97 1.97 -12.07
C VAL A 82 8.72 3.46 -11.98
N GLY A 83 7.45 3.86 -12.13
CA GLY A 83 7.02 5.24 -12.03
C GLY A 83 5.71 5.36 -11.26
N TYR A 84 5.25 6.61 -11.07
CA TYR A 84 3.96 6.87 -10.45
C TYR A 84 3.24 8.06 -11.06
N ARG A 85 1.93 8.09 -10.88
CA ARG A 85 1.07 9.21 -11.25
C ARG A 85 0.02 9.45 -10.18
N VAL A 86 0.11 10.59 -9.53
CA VAL A 86 -0.88 11.09 -8.57
C VAL A 86 -1.44 12.42 -9.06
N ARG A 87 -2.46 12.96 -8.39
CA ARG A 87 -2.96 14.30 -8.73
C ARG A 87 -1.80 15.31 -8.73
N PHE A 88 -1.70 16.15 -9.76
CA PHE A 88 -0.67 17.19 -9.90
C PHE A 88 0.79 16.73 -10.03
N GLU A 89 1.10 15.43 -10.01
CA GLU A 89 2.48 14.96 -10.10
C GLU A 89 2.55 13.63 -10.86
N ALA A 90 3.45 13.56 -11.85
CA ALA A 90 3.74 12.35 -12.59
C ALA A 90 5.24 12.18 -12.76
N ARG A 91 5.74 10.98 -12.45
CA ARG A 91 7.12 10.53 -12.67
C ARG A 91 7.07 9.23 -13.45
N VAL A 92 6.88 9.36 -14.76
CA VAL A 92 6.83 8.23 -15.70
C VAL A 92 7.57 8.60 -16.98
N SER A 93 8.04 7.59 -17.72
CA SER A 93 8.66 7.75 -19.03
C SER A 93 8.21 6.64 -19.99
N ALA A 94 8.67 6.68 -21.24
CA ALA A 94 8.44 5.60 -22.20
C ALA A 94 9.00 4.24 -21.70
N ARG A 95 10.00 4.26 -20.81
CA ARG A 95 10.60 3.06 -20.22
C ARG A 95 9.80 2.46 -19.06
N THR A 96 8.81 3.20 -18.55
CA THR A 96 8.04 2.74 -17.39
C THR A 96 7.18 1.52 -17.74
N ARG A 97 7.45 0.44 -17.00
CA ARG A 97 6.75 -0.85 -17.07
C ARG A 97 5.80 -1.06 -15.90
N ILE A 98 6.08 -0.49 -14.73
CA ILE A 98 5.19 -0.47 -13.56
C ILE A 98 4.78 0.97 -13.28
N GLU A 99 3.50 1.30 -13.41
CA GLU A 99 2.96 2.61 -13.06
C GLU A 99 2.05 2.52 -11.83
N VAL A 100 2.49 3.11 -10.72
CA VAL A 100 1.67 3.22 -9.50
C VAL A 100 0.77 4.45 -9.61
N VAL A 101 -0.54 4.27 -9.51
CA VAL A 101 -1.53 5.33 -9.69
C VAL A 101 -2.47 5.42 -8.51
N THR A 102 -2.99 6.60 -8.23
CA THR A 102 -4.08 6.76 -7.24
C THR A 102 -5.43 6.43 -7.84
N GLU A 103 -6.38 6.04 -6.99
CA GLU A 103 -7.74 5.64 -7.35
C GLU A 103 -8.46 6.56 -8.37
N GLY A 104 -8.40 7.88 -8.17
CA GLY A 104 -9.05 8.84 -9.06
C GLY A 104 -8.36 8.99 -10.42
N ILE A 105 -7.08 8.63 -10.51
CA ILE A 105 -6.33 8.61 -11.78
C ILE A 105 -6.70 7.35 -12.57
N LEU A 106 -6.74 6.17 -11.91
CA LEU A 106 -7.12 4.92 -12.58
C LEU A 106 -8.57 4.96 -13.07
N THR A 107 -9.50 5.42 -12.21
CA THR A 107 -10.93 5.51 -12.54
C THR A 107 -11.15 6.36 -13.79
N ARG A 108 -10.56 7.55 -13.86
CA ARG A 108 -10.68 8.42 -15.05
C ARG A 108 -10.05 7.80 -16.29
N ARG A 109 -8.92 7.10 -16.14
CA ARG A 109 -8.26 6.43 -17.26
C ARG A 109 -9.17 5.35 -17.85
N LEU A 110 -9.74 4.48 -17.02
CA LEU A 110 -10.69 3.44 -17.44
C LEU A 110 -11.94 4.03 -18.11
N GLN A 111 -12.45 5.17 -17.63
CA GLN A 111 -13.58 5.85 -18.27
C GLN A 111 -13.26 6.42 -19.66
N SER A 112 -12.03 6.93 -19.85
CA SER A 112 -11.61 7.52 -21.13
C SER A 112 -11.04 6.51 -22.12
N ASP A 113 -10.43 5.45 -21.61
CA ASP A 113 -9.75 4.39 -22.35
C ASP A 113 -10.03 3.05 -21.65
N PRO A 114 -11.20 2.43 -21.93
CA PRO A 114 -11.56 1.12 -21.40
C PRO A 114 -10.65 0.00 -21.93
N GLU A 115 -10.02 0.22 -23.09
CA GLU A 115 -9.10 -0.76 -23.67
C GLU A 115 -7.81 -0.86 -22.86
N LEU A 116 -7.34 0.20 -22.20
CA LEU A 116 -6.05 0.22 -21.48
C LEU A 116 -4.92 -0.38 -22.33
N ALA A 117 -4.79 0.11 -23.56
CA ALA A 117 -3.86 -0.45 -24.54
C ALA A 117 -2.42 -0.56 -23.98
N GLY A 118 -1.83 -1.74 -24.15
CA GLY A 118 -0.47 -2.03 -23.65
C GLY A 118 -0.37 -2.33 -22.14
N VAL A 119 -1.47 -2.34 -21.40
CA VAL A 119 -1.54 -2.86 -20.02
C VAL A 119 -1.93 -4.34 -20.06
N GLY A 120 -1.20 -5.19 -19.34
CA GLY A 120 -1.49 -6.62 -19.23
C GLY A 120 -1.89 -7.06 -17.82
N LEU A 121 -1.62 -6.25 -16.80
CA LEU A 121 -2.02 -6.52 -15.41
C LEU A 121 -2.47 -5.24 -14.72
N LEU A 122 -3.65 -5.27 -14.12
CA LEU A 122 -4.10 -4.31 -13.12
C LEU A 122 -3.99 -4.91 -11.72
N ILE A 123 -3.32 -4.19 -10.83
CA ILE A 123 -3.22 -4.54 -9.42
C ILE A 123 -4.02 -3.53 -8.61
N PHE A 124 -4.89 -4.02 -7.72
CA PHE A 124 -5.61 -3.22 -6.73
C PHE A 124 -4.97 -3.47 -5.37
N ASP A 125 -4.10 -2.56 -4.93
CA ASP A 125 -3.47 -2.65 -3.62
C ASP A 125 -4.39 -2.10 -2.51
N GLU A 126 -4.19 -2.58 -1.29
CA GLU A 126 -4.94 -2.17 -0.10
C GLU A 126 -6.48 -2.23 -0.32
N PHE A 127 -6.98 -3.20 -1.08
CA PHE A 127 -8.40 -3.24 -1.50
C PHE A 127 -9.41 -3.43 -0.35
N HIS A 128 -8.92 -3.63 0.87
CA HIS A 128 -9.72 -3.66 2.09
C HIS A 128 -10.19 -2.27 2.57
N GLU A 129 -9.61 -1.18 2.05
CA GLU A 129 -10.12 0.17 2.34
C GLU A 129 -11.49 0.45 1.70
N ARG A 130 -11.90 -0.37 0.71
CA ARG A 130 -13.24 -0.36 0.10
C ARG A 130 -13.70 1.05 -0.30
N SER A 131 -12.79 1.84 -0.91
CA SER A 131 -13.13 3.16 -1.40
C SER A 131 -14.07 3.06 -2.60
N LEU A 132 -14.97 4.05 -2.75
CA LEU A 132 -15.89 4.10 -3.89
C LEU A 132 -15.14 4.13 -5.24
N HIS A 133 -13.99 4.80 -5.29
CA HIS A 133 -13.18 4.87 -6.50
C HIS A 133 -12.50 3.54 -6.83
N ALA A 134 -11.99 2.80 -5.83
CA ALA A 134 -11.41 1.49 -6.05
C ALA A 134 -12.48 0.48 -6.50
N ASP A 135 -13.66 0.48 -5.87
CA ASP A 135 -14.79 -0.38 -6.26
C ASP A 135 -15.28 -0.06 -7.68
N LEU A 136 -15.41 1.22 -8.04
CA LEU A 136 -15.78 1.63 -9.41
C LEU A 136 -14.72 1.25 -10.44
N ALA A 137 -13.43 1.48 -10.14
CA ALA A 137 -12.34 1.10 -11.01
C ALA A 137 -12.30 -0.43 -11.22
N LEU A 138 -12.59 -1.22 -10.17
CA LEU A 138 -12.68 -2.66 -10.30
C LEU A 138 -13.84 -3.09 -11.19
N ALA A 139 -15.02 -2.49 -11.01
CA ALA A 139 -16.19 -2.77 -11.84
C ALA A 139 -15.91 -2.49 -13.33
N LEU A 140 -15.33 -1.32 -13.64
CA LEU A 140 -14.94 -0.95 -15.02
C LEU A 140 -13.86 -1.88 -15.59
N ALA A 141 -12.86 -2.24 -14.78
CA ALA A 141 -11.82 -3.17 -15.20
C ALA A 141 -12.37 -4.58 -15.48
N ARG A 142 -13.32 -5.05 -14.68
CA ARG A 142 -13.96 -6.36 -14.88
C ARG A 142 -14.87 -6.36 -16.10
N ASP A 143 -15.64 -5.31 -16.32
CA ASP A 143 -16.46 -5.14 -17.52
C ASP A 143 -15.62 -5.14 -18.79
N ALA A 144 -14.52 -4.37 -18.81
CA ALA A 144 -13.56 -4.38 -19.90
C ALA A 144 -12.94 -5.78 -20.10
N GLN A 145 -12.57 -6.48 -19.02
CA GLN A 145 -12.00 -7.83 -19.12
C GLN A 145 -12.98 -8.85 -19.72
N LEU A 146 -14.27 -8.73 -19.45
CA LEU A 146 -15.30 -9.66 -19.94
C LEU A 146 -15.77 -9.36 -21.37
N GLY A 147 -15.69 -8.11 -21.82
CA GLY A 147 -16.23 -7.71 -23.14
C GLY A 147 -15.19 -7.30 -24.19
N LEU A 148 -13.99 -6.88 -23.79
CA LEU A 148 -13.04 -6.17 -24.67
C LEU A 148 -11.58 -6.64 -24.52
N ARG A 149 -11.16 -6.97 -23.31
CA ARG A 149 -9.78 -7.27 -22.92
C ARG A 149 -9.69 -8.58 -22.14
N GLU A 150 -10.07 -9.69 -22.78
CA GLU A 150 -9.96 -11.04 -22.19
C GLU A 150 -8.50 -11.40 -21.80
N ASP A 151 -7.53 -10.72 -22.42
CA ASP A 151 -6.10 -10.85 -22.18
C ASP A 151 -5.56 -10.01 -21.00
N LEU A 152 -6.38 -9.12 -20.43
CA LEU A 152 -6.04 -8.34 -19.24
C LEU A 152 -6.17 -9.24 -18.02
N LYS A 153 -5.21 -9.16 -17.08
CA LYS A 153 -5.31 -9.85 -15.79
C LYS A 153 -5.58 -8.87 -14.65
N LEU A 154 -6.32 -9.33 -13.64
CA LEU A 154 -6.62 -8.56 -12.43
C LEU A 154 -6.02 -9.24 -11.20
N LEU A 155 -5.43 -8.44 -10.31
CA LEU A 155 -4.93 -8.90 -9.03
C LEU A 155 -5.45 -7.99 -7.92
N LEU A 156 -6.19 -8.55 -6.97
CA LEU A 156 -6.59 -7.82 -5.76
C LEU A 156 -5.67 -8.22 -4.61
N MET A 157 -5.05 -7.24 -3.97
CA MET A 157 -4.22 -7.45 -2.79
C MET A 157 -4.93 -6.91 -1.55
N SER A 158 -5.09 -7.76 -0.54
CA SER A 158 -5.74 -7.42 0.73
C SER A 158 -4.90 -7.84 1.93
N ALA A 159 -4.92 -7.00 2.96
CA ALA A 159 -4.28 -7.26 4.24
C ALA A 159 -5.16 -8.01 5.24
N THR A 160 -6.47 -8.16 4.95
CA THR A 160 -7.47 -8.62 5.91
C THR A 160 -7.88 -10.07 5.67
N LEU A 161 -8.55 -10.67 6.67
CA LEU A 161 -9.01 -12.05 6.65
C LEU A 161 -10.18 -12.32 5.69
N ASP A 162 -10.82 -11.29 5.13
CA ASP A 162 -11.99 -11.45 4.26
C ASP A 162 -11.63 -11.70 2.77
N GLY A 163 -10.62 -12.55 2.54
CA GLY A 163 -10.19 -12.93 1.19
C GLY A 163 -11.28 -13.67 0.41
N GLU A 164 -12.08 -14.49 1.09
CA GLU A 164 -13.15 -15.27 0.46
C GLU A 164 -14.24 -14.39 -0.18
N ARG A 165 -14.61 -13.28 0.47
CA ARG A 165 -15.60 -12.36 -0.10
C ARG A 165 -15.08 -11.67 -1.35
N LEU A 166 -13.78 -11.37 -1.40
CA LEU A 166 -13.14 -10.83 -2.61
C LEU A 166 -13.08 -11.87 -3.73
N CYS A 167 -12.89 -13.15 -3.40
CA CYS A 167 -12.93 -14.22 -4.39
C CYS A 167 -14.32 -14.31 -5.02
N ARG A 168 -15.39 -14.31 -4.21
CA ARG A 168 -16.79 -14.31 -4.69
C ARG A 168 -17.14 -13.08 -5.54
N LEU A 169 -16.56 -11.92 -5.23
CA LEU A 169 -16.72 -10.70 -6.03
C LEU A 169 -16.10 -10.85 -7.45
N LEU A 170 -15.14 -11.76 -7.61
CA LEU A 170 -14.40 -12.01 -8.84
C LEU A 170 -14.69 -13.39 -9.43
N ASP A 171 -15.96 -13.83 -9.36
CA ASP A 171 -16.42 -15.10 -9.92
C ASP A 171 -15.61 -16.31 -9.40
N ASP A 172 -15.47 -16.38 -8.07
CA ASP A 172 -14.71 -17.40 -7.35
C ASP A 172 -13.24 -17.50 -7.80
N ALA A 173 -12.63 -16.34 -8.04
CA ALA A 173 -11.21 -16.22 -8.38
C ALA A 173 -10.32 -16.94 -7.33
N PRO A 174 -9.22 -17.59 -7.75
CA PRO A 174 -8.32 -18.26 -6.83
C PRO A 174 -7.76 -17.33 -5.74
N LEU A 175 -7.72 -17.85 -4.50
CA LEU A 175 -7.07 -17.20 -3.36
C LEU A 175 -5.64 -17.70 -3.19
N VAL A 176 -4.71 -16.77 -3.10
CA VAL A 176 -3.31 -17.04 -2.77
C VAL A 176 -3.00 -16.32 -1.45
N SER A 177 -2.52 -17.06 -0.45
CA SER A 177 -2.29 -16.51 0.89
C SER A 177 -0.81 -16.54 1.27
N SER A 178 -0.31 -15.44 1.81
CA SER A 178 1.00 -15.35 2.45
C SER A 178 0.81 -15.27 3.96
N GLU A 179 1.24 -16.31 4.66
CA GLU A 179 1.36 -16.28 6.11
C GLU A 179 2.49 -15.31 6.48
N GLY A 180 2.14 -14.13 6.98
CA GLY A 180 3.14 -13.22 7.52
C GLY A 180 3.67 -13.70 8.86
N ARG A 181 4.75 -13.06 9.32
CA ARG A 181 5.25 -13.22 10.68
C ARG A 181 4.59 -12.16 11.57
N ALA A 182 3.51 -12.54 12.25
CA ALA A 182 2.97 -11.73 13.33
C ALA A 182 3.65 -12.14 14.63
N HIS A 183 4.26 -11.18 15.31
CA HIS A 183 4.76 -11.40 16.68
C HIS A 183 3.61 -11.17 17.67
N PRO A 184 3.55 -11.93 18.77
CA PRO A 184 2.54 -11.70 19.80
C PRO A 184 2.69 -10.29 20.39
N VAL A 185 1.57 -9.56 20.49
CA VAL A 185 1.51 -8.22 21.06
C VAL A 185 0.76 -8.28 22.39
N ALA A 186 1.40 -7.81 23.47
CA ALA A 186 0.75 -7.66 24.76
C ALA A 186 -0.20 -6.46 24.74
N ILE A 187 -1.48 -6.68 25.07
CA ILE A 187 -2.49 -5.62 25.08
C ILE A 187 -2.67 -5.12 26.52
N ARG A 188 -2.34 -3.84 26.75
CA ARG A 188 -2.55 -3.15 28.03
C ARG A 188 -3.64 -2.07 27.86
N HIS A 189 -4.57 -2.00 28.80
CA HIS A 189 -5.61 -0.99 28.82
C HIS A 189 -5.34 0.01 29.93
N VAL A 190 -5.39 1.30 29.60
CA VAL A 190 -5.21 2.39 30.56
C VAL A 190 -6.43 3.29 30.49
N ALA A 191 -7.06 3.53 31.65
CA ALA A 191 -8.18 4.45 31.73
C ALA A 191 -7.69 5.89 31.49
N ARG A 192 -8.41 6.63 30.65
CA ARG A 192 -8.21 8.07 30.46
C ARG A 192 -9.22 8.82 31.33
N GLU A 193 -8.76 9.82 32.07
CA GLU A 193 -9.66 10.74 32.75
C GLU A 193 -10.55 11.47 31.71
N PRO A 194 -11.89 11.51 31.87
CA PRO A 194 -12.79 12.04 30.86
C PRO A 194 -12.46 13.47 30.41
N GLU A 195 -12.03 14.31 31.35
CA GLU A 195 -11.74 15.73 31.13
C GLU A 195 -10.34 16.00 30.59
N ALA A 196 -9.42 15.02 30.68
CA ALA A 196 -8.04 15.21 30.25
C ALA A 196 -7.98 15.30 28.71
N PRO A 197 -7.48 16.42 28.14
CA PRO A 197 -7.40 16.53 26.70
C PRO A 197 -6.46 15.46 26.11
N LEU A 198 -6.89 14.89 24.98
CA LEU A 198 -6.30 13.68 24.39
C LEU A 198 -4.80 13.83 24.09
N PRO A 199 -4.31 14.94 23.48
CA PRO A 199 -2.88 15.12 23.21
C PRO A 199 -2.01 15.06 24.47
N GLU A 200 -2.46 15.66 25.56
CA GLU A 200 -1.76 15.75 26.84
C GLU A 200 -1.74 14.40 27.53
N ALA A 201 -2.89 13.72 27.57
CA ALA A 201 -3.00 12.37 28.12
C ALA A 201 -2.11 11.39 27.35
N LEU A 202 -2.12 11.45 26.01
CA LEU A 202 -1.28 10.61 25.16
C LEU A 202 0.21 10.88 25.42
N ALA A 203 0.64 12.14 25.46
CA ALA A 203 2.03 12.49 25.70
C ALA A 203 2.54 11.95 27.06
N GLN A 204 1.72 12.05 28.11
CA GLN A 204 2.06 11.49 29.42
C GLN A 204 2.17 9.96 29.39
N GLN A 205 1.27 9.27 28.70
CA GLN A 205 1.31 7.81 28.59
C GLN A 205 2.51 7.34 27.77
N VAL A 206 2.86 8.04 26.69
CA VAL A 206 4.06 7.74 25.90
C VAL A 206 5.33 7.87 26.75
N VAL A 207 5.44 8.91 27.58
CA VAL A 207 6.59 9.09 28.49
C VAL A 207 6.70 7.94 29.49
N ARG A 208 5.57 7.50 30.06
CA ARG A 208 5.54 6.33 30.96
C ARG A 208 5.97 5.06 30.23
N LEU A 209 5.43 4.84 29.04
CA LEU A 209 5.75 3.67 28.23
C LEU A 209 7.25 3.60 27.88
N LEU A 210 7.85 4.73 27.50
CA LEU A 210 9.28 4.82 27.19
C LEU A 210 10.20 4.58 28.40
N ALA A 211 9.68 4.67 29.63
CA ALA A 211 10.43 4.32 30.84
C ALA A 211 10.37 2.83 31.16
N GLU A 212 9.35 2.13 30.67
CA GLU A 212 9.08 0.71 30.95
C GLU A 212 9.50 -0.21 29.80
N GLU A 213 9.48 0.29 28.56
CA GLU A 213 9.68 -0.48 27.34
C GLU A 213 10.78 0.12 26.46
N SER A 214 11.38 -0.71 25.61
CA SER A 214 12.39 -0.31 24.64
C SER A 214 11.85 -0.29 23.20
N GLY A 215 12.34 0.62 22.37
CA GLY A 215 12.03 0.71 20.95
C GLY A 215 11.23 1.96 20.60
N ASP A 216 10.69 1.97 19.38
CA ASP A 216 9.92 3.09 18.85
C ASP A 216 8.45 3.03 19.24
N VAL A 217 7.80 4.19 19.33
CA VAL A 217 6.38 4.31 19.66
C VAL A 217 5.61 4.88 18.47
N LEU A 218 4.66 4.09 17.94
CA LEU A 218 3.67 4.56 16.98
C LEU A 218 2.39 4.99 17.71
N ALA A 219 2.12 6.30 17.71
CA ALA A 219 0.95 6.88 18.37
C ALA A 219 -0.14 7.27 17.35
N PHE A 220 -1.37 6.80 17.55
CA PHE A 220 -2.52 7.14 16.72
C PHE A 220 -3.35 8.26 17.35
N LEU A 221 -3.66 9.29 16.56
CA LEU A 221 -4.43 10.47 16.95
C LEU A 221 -5.46 10.80 15.85
N PRO A 222 -6.58 11.45 16.21
CA PRO A 222 -7.71 11.63 15.28
C PRO A 222 -7.46 12.63 14.15
N GLY A 223 -6.51 13.56 14.31
CA GLY A 223 -6.30 14.62 13.33
C GLY A 223 -4.98 15.36 13.47
N GLY A 224 -4.66 16.18 12.46
CA GLY A 224 -3.41 16.94 12.39
C GLY A 224 -3.24 17.96 13.52
N ALA A 225 -4.34 18.53 14.04
CA ALA A 225 -4.30 19.45 15.16
C ALA A 225 -3.87 18.74 16.45
N GLU A 226 -4.45 17.58 16.74
CA GLU A 226 -4.10 16.75 17.89
C GLU A 226 -2.67 16.21 17.77
N ILE A 227 -2.27 15.77 16.58
CA ILE A 227 -0.89 15.31 16.30
C ILE A 227 0.12 16.42 16.63
N ARG A 228 -0.12 17.66 16.17
CA ARG A 228 0.79 18.78 16.45
C ARG A 228 0.89 19.09 17.94
N ARG A 229 -0.26 19.18 18.63
CA ARG A 229 -0.30 19.44 20.09
C ARG A 229 0.41 18.35 20.88
N ALA A 230 0.19 17.08 20.55
CA ALA A 230 0.85 15.96 21.20
C ALA A 230 2.35 15.98 20.96
N ALA A 231 2.77 16.28 19.71
CA ALA A 231 4.18 16.37 19.35
C ALA A 231 4.91 17.51 20.07
N GLU A 232 4.31 18.70 20.17
CA GLU A 232 4.83 19.82 20.95
C GLU A 232 5.00 19.44 22.42
N ARG A 233 3.98 18.79 22.99
CA ARG A 233 4.02 18.35 24.39
C ARG A 233 5.10 17.30 24.62
N LEU A 234 5.24 16.32 23.72
CA LEU A 234 6.26 15.28 23.79
C LEU A 234 7.67 15.85 23.68
N ARG A 235 7.92 16.83 22.81
CA ARG A 235 9.24 17.50 22.71
C ARG A 235 9.64 18.19 24.01
N THR A 236 8.67 18.65 24.79
CA THR A 236 8.93 19.24 26.11
C THR A 236 9.15 18.18 27.19
N LEU A 237 8.32 17.12 27.21
CA LEU A 237 8.36 16.10 28.26
C LEU A 237 9.45 15.05 28.07
N ALA A 238 9.86 14.78 26.83
CA ALA A 238 10.86 13.79 26.45
C ALA A 238 11.83 14.39 25.40
N PRO A 239 12.64 15.40 25.76
CA PRO A 239 13.54 16.07 24.83
C PRO A 239 14.61 15.16 24.21
N GLN A 240 14.86 14.00 24.81
CA GLN A 240 15.78 12.97 24.33
C GLN A 240 15.23 12.12 23.18
N VAL A 241 13.93 12.22 22.86
CA VAL A 241 13.26 11.39 21.86
C VAL A 241 13.05 12.17 20.57
N SER A 242 13.28 11.52 19.43
CA SER A 242 12.94 12.08 18.13
C SER A 242 11.42 12.02 17.91
N VAL A 243 10.76 13.18 17.92
CA VAL A 243 9.30 13.26 17.70
C VAL A 243 9.01 13.59 16.24
N LEU A 244 8.46 12.61 15.52
CA LEU A 244 8.20 12.64 14.09
C LEU A 244 6.67 12.62 13.79
N PRO A 245 6.02 13.79 13.63
CA PRO A 245 4.63 13.84 13.20
C PRO A 245 4.44 13.24 11.80
N LEU A 246 3.30 12.61 11.55
CA LEU A 246 2.92 12.11 10.23
C LEU A 246 1.45 12.40 9.94
N TYR A 247 1.17 13.31 9.01
CA TYR A 247 -0.17 13.63 8.49
C TYR A 247 -0.08 14.21 7.08
N GLY A 248 -1.20 14.15 6.32
CA GLY A 248 -1.20 14.38 4.87
C GLY A 248 -0.78 15.76 4.39
N GLU A 249 -0.86 16.79 5.23
CA GLU A 249 -0.48 18.18 4.90
C GLU A 249 1.02 18.47 5.10
N LEU A 250 1.79 17.54 5.67
CA LEU A 250 3.23 17.77 5.88
C LEU A 250 4.00 17.88 4.55
N PRO A 251 5.13 18.60 4.52
CA PRO A 251 6.06 18.51 3.39
C PRO A 251 6.52 17.08 3.14
N ALA A 252 6.68 16.69 1.87
CA ALA A 252 7.02 15.31 1.51
C ALA A 252 8.33 14.80 2.15
N ALA A 253 9.32 15.68 2.34
CA ALA A 253 10.56 15.34 3.02
C ALA A 253 10.34 14.97 4.50
N GLU A 254 9.40 15.63 5.18
CA GLU A 254 9.07 15.33 6.57
C GLU A 254 8.28 14.03 6.69
N GLN A 255 7.34 13.78 5.76
CA GLN A 255 6.61 12.51 5.70
C GLN A 255 7.57 11.34 5.48
N GLN A 256 8.56 11.52 4.60
CA GLN A 256 9.58 10.52 4.32
C GLN A 256 10.45 10.24 5.55
N ARG A 257 10.90 11.30 6.25
CA ARG A 257 11.70 11.17 7.47
C ARG A 257 10.99 10.38 8.57
N ALA A 258 9.66 10.47 8.67
CA ALA A 258 8.87 9.70 9.63
C ALA A 258 8.77 8.20 9.29
N LEU A 259 9.15 7.80 8.07
CA LEU A 259 9.10 6.42 7.58
C LEU A 259 10.50 5.78 7.43
N GLU A 260 11.56 6.54 7.69
CA GLU A 260 12.94 6.05 7.68
C GLU A 260 13.26 5.34 9.01
N PRO A 261 14.05 4.25 8.97
CA PRO A 261 14.47 3.51 10.17
C PRO A 261 15.52 4.25 11.01
#